data_AF-A0A3C0FMU9-F1
#
_entry.id   AF-A0A3C0FMU9-F1
#
_cell.length_a   1.000
_cell.length_b   1.000
_cell.length_c   1.000
_cell.angle_alpha   90.00
_cell.angle_beta   90.00
_cell.angle_gamma   90.00
#
_symmetry.space_group_name_H-M   'P 1'
#
loop_
_entity.id
_entity.type
_entity.pdbx_description
1 polymer ?
#
loop_
_entity_poly.entity_id
_entity_poly.type
_entity_poly.pdbx_seq_one_letter_code
_entity_poly.pdbx_strand_id
1 'polypeptide(L)'
;MRELTASSDHVPVSFEVQLEVFRHQAAGLSRIRRWNGACDVSVAQHCVQACDLASPETAGYAVIHDIEEFDTGDITTPVKNTMRALGVWQRFEDEIVLPIRRRFTLLAGLKWPWPEGVIGEIHEIDQKLKATEYRDCVDLSLVRLSAGDLAEPYSDYMLPWSATKAENIFMERVRNVLPSMAMGDAGDVIEHSNCSGRLAEGVTYKDHELIADAHAAIAALMNEARQTKLRLSELEQAFKTRQEQYLRTSDGMKKMFPEQREAALQFRAQHSADLAHQSGMRNRLAFIECEIAHWQERIALARA
;
A
#
# COMPACT_ATOMS: atom_id res chain seq x y z
N MET A 1 27.19 21.02 16.02
CA MET A 1 26.38 21.87 15.12
C MET A 1 27.09 22.01 13.79
N ARG A 2 26.67 21.24 12.78
CA ARG A 2 26.90 21.53 11.36
C ARG A 2 25.62 21.11 10.65
N GLU A 3 24.86 22.09 10.21
CA GLU A 3 23.67 21.93 9.40
C GLU A 3 24.06 21.32 8.05
N LEU A 4 23.51 20.15 7.75
CA LEU A 4 23.51 19.59 6.40
C LEU A 4 22.28 20.15 5.70
N THR A 5 22.51 21.16 4.87
CA THR A 5 21.52 21.71 3.94
C THR A 5 21.02 20.59 3.03
N ALA A 6 19.70 20.39 3.04
CA ALA A 6 18.99 19.45 2.19
C ALA A 6 19.30 19.72 0.70
N SER A 7 19.88 18.73 0.03
CA SER A 7 19.83 18.64 -1.44
C SER A 7 18.42 18.15 -1.80
N SER A 8 17.68 19.04 -2.44
CA SER A 8 16.34 18.84 -2.98
C SER A 8 16.48 18.37 -4.42
N ASP A 9 16.69 17.07 -4.62
CA ASP A 9 16.55 16.45 -5.94
C ASP A 9 15.28 15.59 -5.95
N HIS A 10 14.12 16.25 -5.84
CA HIS A 10 12.82 15.64 -6.11
C HIS A 10 12.56 15.71 -7.61
N VAL A 11 12.77 14.61 -8.33
CA VAL A 11 12.07 14.42 -9.61
C VAL A 11 10.58 14.30 -9.27
N PRO A 12 9.70 15.16 -9.82
CA PRO A 12 8.29 15.10 -9.49
C PRO A 12 7.71 13.78 -10.01
N VAL A 13 7.35 12.88 -9.10
CA VAL A 13 6.51 11.72 -9.44
C VAL A 13 5.16 12.27 -9.87
N SER A 14 4.66 11.87 -11.04
CA SER A 14 3.38 12.37 -11.54
C SER A 14 2.25 12.03 -10.57
N PHE A 15 1.24 12.91 -10.49
CA PHE A 15 0.05 12.70 -9.66
C PHE A 15 -0.62 11.34 -9.94
N GLU A 16 -0.69 10.93 -11.21
CA GLU A 16 -1.26 9.64 -11.62
C GLU A 16 -0.50 8.46 -11.00
N VAL A 17 0.84 8.52 -10.98
CA VAL A 17 1.67 7.48 -10.38
C VAL A 17 1.51 7.45 -8.87
N GLN A 18 1.51 8.61 -8.20
CA GLN A 18 1.30 8.66 -6.76
C GLN A 18 -0.07 8.09 -6.37
N LEU A 19 -1.12 8.48 -7.09
CA LEU A 19 -2.47 8.00 -6.87
C LEU A 19 -2.57 6.48 -7.02
N GLU A 20 -1.90 5.91 -8.02
CA GLU A 20 -1.89 4.46 -8.23
C GLU A 20 -1.12 3.72 -7.13
N VAL A 21 0.00 4.27 -6.66
CA VAL A 21 0.76 3.73 -5.53
C VAL A 21 -0.11 3.66 -4.27
N PHE A 22 -0.85 4.72 -3.93
CA PHE A 22 -1.75 4.68 -2.78
C PHE A 22 -2.96 3.76 -2.97
N ARG A 23 -3.51 3.64 -4.19
CA ARG A 23 -4.56 2.64 -4.50
C ARG A 23 -4.07 1.23 -4.24
N HIS A 24 -2.84 0.92 -4.64
CA HIS A 24 -2.26 -0.39 -4.41
C HIS A 24 -2.14 -0.70 -2.91
N GLN A 25 -1.65 0.27 -2.13
CA GLN A 25 -1.58 0.18 -0.68
C GLN A 25 -2.96 -0.02 -0.04
N ALA A 26 -3.96 0.77 -0.44
CA ALA A 26 -5.33 0.63 0.05
C ALA A 26 -5.93 -0.76 -0.23
N ALA A 27 -5.69 -1.30 -1.43
CA ALA A 27 -6.13 -2.64 -1.79
C ALA A 27 -5.42 -3.71 -0.94
N GLY A 28 -4.14 -3.55 -0.68
CA GLY A 28 -3.38 -4.44 0.19
C GLY A 28 -3.88 -4.42 1.64
N LEU A 29 -3.78 -3.25 2.27
CA LEU A 29 -4.10 -3.03 3.69
C LEU A 29 -5.55 -3.37 4.05
N SER A 30 -6.49 -3.21 3.10
CA SER A 30 -7.90 -3.57 3.32
C SER A 30 -8.15 -5.08 3.44
N ARG A 31 -7.17 -5.91 3.06
CA ARG A 31 -7.23 -7.38 3.13
C ARG A 31 -6.38 -7.96 4.27
N ILE A 32 -5.51 -7.15 4.89
CA ILE A 32 -4.73 -7.56 6.05
C ILE A 32 -5.59 -7.42 7.28
N ARG A 33 -5.89 -8.55 7.92
CA ARG A 33 -6.66 -8.60 9.17
C ARG A 33 -5.72 -8.37 10.34
N ARG A 34 -6.17 -7.54 11.28
CA ARG A 34 -5.44 -7.30 12.53
C ARG A 34 -5.57 -8.48 13.47
N TRP A 35 -4.77 -8.48 14.54
CA TRP A 35 -4.81 -9.49 15.59
C TRP A 35 -4.53 -10.90 15.07
N ASN A 36 -3.66 -11.01 14.07
CA ASN A 36 -3.35 -12.28 13.40
C ASN A 36 -4.61 -13.01 12.89
N GLY A 37 -5.62 -12.25 12.44
CA GLY A 37 -6.88 -12.79 11.93
C GLY A 37 -7.95 -13.10 12.98
N ALA A 38 -7.68 -12.90 14.28
CA ALA A 38 -8.68 -13.02 15.35
C ALA A 38 -9.64 -11.81 15.41
N CYS A 39 -9.41 -10.79 14.57
CA CYS A 39 -10.23 -9.60 14.41
C CYS A 39 -10.56 -9.41 12.93
N ASP A 40 -11.81 -9.11 12.61
CA ASP A 40 -12.23 -8.82 11.24
C ASP A 40 -11.91 -7.38 10.78
N VAL A 41 -11.42 -6.52 11.69
CA VAL A 41 -10.94 -5.17 11.35
C VAL A 41 -9.66 -5.29 10.55
N SER A 42 -9.62 -4.63 9.39
CA SER A 42 -8.44 -4.57 8.55
C SER A 42 -7.50 -3.42 8.95
N VAL A 43 -6.24 -3.50 8.54
CA VAL A 43 -5.27 -2.42 8.75
C VAL A 43 -5.76 -1.12 8.10
N ALA A 44 -6.35 -1.18 6.90
CA ALA A 44 -6.92 0.00 6.27
C ALA A 44 -8.03 0.66 7.09
N GLN A 45 -8.94 -0.13 7.69
CA GLN A 45 -9.97 0.42 8.59
C GLN A 45 -9.33 1.08 9.81
N HIS A 46 -8.35 0.42 10.43
CA HIS A 46 -7.62 0.96 11.58
C HIS A 46 -6.99 2.33 11.25
N CYS A 47 -6.27 2.43 10.13
CA CYS A 47 -5.68 3.69 9.67
C CYS A 47 -6.73 4.78 9.38
N VAL A 48 -7.87 4.43 8.79
CA VAL A 48 -8.97 5.38 8.55
C VAL A 48 -9.52 5.92 9.86
N GLN A 49 -9.78 5.05 10.83
CA GLN A 49 -10.31 5.48 12.12
C GLN A 49 -9.28 6.30 12.90
N ALA A 50 -8.00 5.95 12.79
CA ALA A 50 -6.91 6.77 13.35
C ALA A 50 -6.89 8.17 12.72
N CYS A 51 -7.04 8.25 11.39
CA CYS A 51 -7.15 9.51 10.67
C CYS A 51 -8.37 10.34 11.09
N ASP A 52 -9.53 9.71 11.31
CA ASP A 52 -10.77 10.40 11.69
C ASP A 52 -10.72 10.95 13.14
N LEU A 53 -9.87 10.36 13.99
CA LEU A 53 -9.69 10.75 15.39
C LEU A 53 -8.54 11.75 15.60
N ALA A 54 -7.66 11.90 14.60
CA ALA A 54 -6.50 12.77 14.67
C ALA A 54 -6.84 14.24 14.44
N SER A 55 -6.03 15.13 15.01
CA SER A 55 -6.02 16.54 14.66
C SER A 55 -5.76 16.76 13.16
N PRO A 56 -6.20 17.90 12.58
CA PRO A 56 -5.97 18.19 11.16
C PRO A 56 -4.50 18.08 10.73
N GLU A 57 -3.57 18.48 11.59
CA GLU A 57 -2.13 18.41 11.35
C GLU A 57 -1.59 16.97 11.36
N THR A 58 -2.23 16.08 12.12
CA THR A 58 -1.83 14.67 12.32
C THR A 58 -2.54 13.71 11.36
N ALA A 59 -3.71 14.07 10.84
CA ALA A 59 -4.55 13.21 9.99
C ALA A 59 -3.79 12.59 8.79
N GLY A 60 -2.96 13.39 8.12
CA GLY A 60 -2.09 12.94 7.03
C GLY A 60 -1.12 11.83 7.44
N TYR A 61 -0.54 11.94 8.62
CA TYR A 61 0.39 10.95 9.16
C TYR A 61 -0.37 9.71 9.68
N ALA A 62 -1.52 9.92 10.33
CA ALA A 62 -2.34 8.85 10.88
C ALA A 62 -2.87 7.90 9.80
N VAL A 63 -3.30 8.40 8.63
CA VAL A 63 -3.81 7.52 7.56
C VAL A 63 -2.73 6.61 6.96
N ILE A 64 -1.44 6.96 7.09
CA ILE A 64 -0.31 6.19 6.56
C ILE A 64 0.53 5.52 7.64
N HIS A 65 0.09 5.50 8.91
CA HIS A 65 1.02 5.19 10.00
C HIS A 65 1.47 3.71 10.06
N ASP A 66 0.63 2.82 9.54
CA ASP A 66 0.88 1.38 9.37
C ASP A 66 1.03 1.02 7.87
N ILE A 67 1.42 1.96 7.01
CA ILE A 67 1.50 1.71 5.57
C ILE A 67 2.52 0.64 5.20
N GLU A 68 3.55 0.43 6.03
CA GLU A 68 4.52 -0.65 5.84
C GLU A 68 3.95 -2.05 6.06
N GLU A 69 2.79 -2.18 6.70
CA GLU A 69 2.18 -3.48 6.97
C GLU A 69 1.72 -4.18 5.69
N PHE A 70 1.59 -3.46 4.58
CA PHE A 70 1.39 -4.09 3.28
C PHE A 70 2.54 -5.03 2.90
N ASP A 71 3.77 -4.62 3.16
CA ASP A 71 4.99 -5.38 2.84
C ASP A 71 5.38 -6.33 3.99
N THR A 72 5.13 -5.92 5.24
CA THR A 72 5.60 -6.63 6.43
C THR A 72 4.55 -7.53 7.09
N GLY A 73 3.28 -7.32 6.79
CA GLY A 73 2.13 -7.89 7.52
C GLY A 73 1.89 -7.20 8.87
N ASP A 74 0.71 -7.44 9.46
CA ASP A 74 0.41 -7.04 10.84
C ASP A 74 1.23 -7.89 11.82
N ILE A 75 2.31 -7.31 12.36
CA ILE A 75 3.15 -7.98 13.36
C ILE A 75 2.61 -7.64 14.75
N THR A 76 1.97 -8.62 15.38
CA THR A 76 1.37 -8.44 16.73
C THR A 76 2.40 -8.03 17.80
N THR A 77 1.96 -7.27 18.80
CA THR A 77 2.82 -6.77 19.89
C THR A 77 3.65 -7.85 20.59
N PRO A 78 3.13 -9.07 20.90
CA PRO A 78 3.95 -10.13 21.50
C PRO A 78 5.14 -10.56 20.62
N VAL A 79 4.94 -10.61 19.30
CA VAL A 79 6.03 -10.92 18.34
C VAL A 79 7.05 -9.77 18.33
N LYS A 80 6.59 -8.51 18.23
CA LYS A 80 7.45 -7.32 18.30
C LYS A 80 8.29 -7.32 19.59
N ASN A 81 7.69 -7.65 20.74
CA ASN A 81 8.39 -7.72 22.04
C ASN A 81 9.42 -8.86 22.08
N THR A 82 9.10 -10.02 21.50
CA THR A 82 10.05 -11.14 21.39
C THR A 82 11.23 -10.76 20.50
N MET A 83 10.99 -10.11 19.36
CA MET A 83 12.04 -9.61 18.48
C MET A 83 12.95 -8.60 19.17
N ARG A 84 12.39 -7.73 20.04
CA ARG A 84 13.18 -6.80 20.87
C ARG A 84 14.04 -7.54 21.88
N ALA A 85 13.48 -8.52 22.58
CA ALA A 85 14.22 -9.34 23.55
C ALA A 85 15.37 -10.13 22.88
N LEU A 86 15.19 -10.53 21.62
CA LEU A 86 16.22 -11.18 20.80
C LEU A 86 17.21 -10.21 20.13
N GLY A 87 17.03 -8.89 20.28
CA GLY A 87 17.90 -7.86 19.69
C GLY A 87 17.79 -7.71 18.18
N VAL A 88 16.76 -8.30 17.54
CA VAL A 88 16.57 -8.24 16.07
C VAL A 88 15.62 -7.13 15.64
N TRP A 89 14.79 -6.62 16.55
CA TRP A 89 13.79 -5.59 16.24
C TRP A 89 14.41 -4.31 15.68
N GLN A 90 15.48 -3.79 16.30
CA GLN A 90 16.11 -2.54 15.88
C GLN A 90 16.57 -2.61 14.42
N ARG A 91 17.19 -3.72 14.03
CA ARG A 91 17.65 -3.93 12.66
C ARG A 91 16.50 -4.07 11.68
N PHE A 92 15.44 -4.78 12.05
CA PHE A 92 14.22 -4.88 11.24
C PHE A 92 13.57 -3.51 11.03
N GLU A 93 13.52 -2.70 12.07
CA GLU A 93 12.95 -1.35 12.02
C GLU A 93 13.80 -0.41 11.13
N ASP A 94 15.11 -0.40 11.32
CA ASP A 94 16.04 0.46 10.58
C ASP A 94 16.20 0.08 9.10
N GLU A 95 16.22 -1.22 8.79
CA GLU A 95 16.48 -1.72 7.43
C GLU A 95 15.21 -1.91 6.60
N ILE A 96 14.03 -2.07 7.22
CA ILE A 96 12.78 -2.40 6.52
C ILE A 96 11.69 -1.35 6.80
N VAL A 97 11.29 -1.17 8.05
CA VAL A 97 10.12 -0.33 8.41
C VAL A 97 10.36 1.15 8.11
N LEU A 98 11.44 1.73 8.64
CA LEU A 98 11.74 3.16 8.52
C LEU A 98 11.96 3.60 7.06
N PRO A 99 12.65 2.84 6.19
CA PRO A 99 12.75 3.16 4.77
C PRO A 99 11.38 3.23 4.07
N ILE A 100 10.47 2.28 4.35
CA ILE A 100 9.13 2.26 3.77
C ILE A 100 8.31 3.46 4.27
N ARG A 101 8.28 3.69 5.60
CA ARG A 101 7.59 4.85 6.19
C ARG A 101 8.12 6.18 5.65
N ARG A 102 9.45 6.32 5.54
CA ARG A 102 10.08 7.51 4.95
C ARG A 102 9.62 7.72 3.51
N ARG A 103 9.66 6.66 2.68
CA ARG A 103 9.22 6.72 1.29
C ARG A 103 7.78 7.23 1.21
N PHE A 104 6.84 6.57 1.88
CA PHE A 104 5.43 6.94 1.81
C PHE A 104 5.10 8.31 2.41
N THR A 105 5.81 8.72 3.47
CA THR A 105 5.69 10.07 4.03
C THR A 105 6.08 11.13 3.00
N LEU A 106 7.20 10.95 2.31
CA LEU A 106 7.65 11.88 1.27
C LEU A 106 6.72 11.87 0.05
N LEU A 107 6.25 10.69 -0.39
CA LEU A 107 5.25 10.58 -1.47
C LEU A 107 3.91 11.23 -1.10
N ALA A 108 3.54 11.26 0.18
CA ALA A 108 2.35 11.94 0.68
C ALA A 108 2.48 13.48 0.67
N GLY A 109 3.68 14.02 0.43
CA GLY A 109 3.97 15.45 0.60
C GLY A 109 4.05 15.88 2.07
N LEU A 110 4.33 14.93 2.98
CA LEU A 110 4.46 15.17 4.41
C LEU A 110 5.94 15.33 4.80
N LYS A 111 6.17 15.90 6.00
CA LYS A 111 7.53 16.10 6.51
C LYS A 111 8.08 14.82 7.11
N TRP A 112 9.32 14.49 6.76
CA TRP A 112 10.10 13.45 7.40
C TRP A 112 11.38 14.04 8.06
N PRO A 113 11.78 13.62 9.27
CA PRO A 113 11.05 12.74 10.19
C PRO A 113 9.74 13.37 10.68
N TRP A 114 8.81 12.55 11.15
CA TRP A 114 7.54 13.04 11.68
C TRP A 114 7.76 13.96 12.88
N PRO A 115 6.95 15.02 13.03
CA PRO A 115 7.01 15.86 14.24
C PRO A 115 6.73 15.06 15.52
N GLU A 116 7.40 15.39 16.62
CA GLU A 116 7.25 14.66 17.90
C GLU A 116 5.81 14.67 18.42
N GLY A 117 5.11 15.80 18.29
CA GLY A 117 3.68 15.90 18.65
C GLY A 117 2.77 14.98 17.84
N VAL A 118 3.05 14.83 16.54
CA VAL A 118 2.33 13.91 15.65
C VAL A 118 2.56 12.46 16.06
N ILE A 119 3.81 12.10 16.39
CA ILE A 119 4.16 10.74 16.87
C ILE A 119 3.40 10.42 18.16
N GLY A 120 3.39 11.35 19.12
CA GLY A 120 2.71 11.18 20.40
C GLY A 120 1.20 11.00 20.23
N GLU A 121 0.57 11.82 19.40
CA GLU A 121 -0.87 11.74 19.13
C GLU A 121 -1.26 10.43 18.43
N ILE A 122 -0.53 10.02 17.38
CA ILE A 122 -0.77 8.74 16.70
C ILE A 122 -0.63 7.58 17.66
N HIS A 123 0.39 7.60 18.53
CA HIS A 123 0.58 6.53 19.52
C HIS A 123 -0.61 6.42 20.48
N GLU A 124 -1.13 7.55 20.98
CA GLU A 124 -2.31 7.54 21.85
C GLU A 124 -3.55 6.98 21.13
N ILE A 125 -3.80 7.44 19.90
CA ILE A 125 -4.94 7.01 19.09
C ILE A 125 -4.85 5.51 18.77
N ASP A 126 -3.69 5.01 18.32
CA ASP A 126 -3.47 3.59 18.02
C ASP A 126 -3.74 2.73 19.26
N GLN A 127 -3.22 3.10 20.44
CA GLN A 127 -3.46 2.32 21.65
C GLN A 127 -4.93 2.27 22.06
N LYS A 128 -5.67 3.37 21.91
CA LYS A 128 -7.11 3.41 22.20
C LYS A 128 -7.93 2.66 21.16
N LEU A 129 -7.56 2.71 19.88
CA LEU A 129 -8.17 1.90 18.82
C LEU A 129 -7.92 0.42 19.06
N LYS A 130 -6.69 0.02 19.39
CA LYS A 130 -6.36 -1.36 19.78
C LYS A 130 -7.25 -1.85 20.92
N ALA A 131 -7.46 -1.04 21.97
CA ALA A 131 -8.38 -1.38 23.05
C ALA A 131 -9.85 -1.51 22.58
N THR A 132 -10.27 -0.65 21.65
CA THR A 132 -11.63 -0.65 21.08
C THR A 132 -11.85 -1.90 20.22
N GLU A 133 -10.90 -2.23 19.34
CA GLU A 133 -10.89 -3.46 18.55
C GLU A 133 -10.95 -4.70 19.44
N TYR A 134 -10.16 -4.72 20.52
CA TYR A 134 -10.15 -5.84 21.46
C TYR A 134 -11.51 -6.04 22.14
N ARG A 135 -12.19 -4.94 22.50
CA ARG A 135 -13.51 -4.98 23.13
C ARG A 135 -14.60 -5.48 22.17
N ASP A 136 -14.58 -5.02 20.92
CA ASP A 136 -15.74 -5.12 20.03
C ASP A 136 -15.62 -6.17 18.92
N CYS A 137 -14.39 -6.46 18.48
CA CYS A 137 -14.14 -7.18 17.23
C CYS A 137 -13.23 -8.41 17.38
N VAL A 138 -12.48 -8.53 18.49
CA VAL A 138 -11.58 -9.66 18.72
C VAL A 138 -12.33 -10.88 19.27
N ASP A 139 -12.07 -12.05 18.70
CA ASP A 139 -12.50 -13.31 19.29
C ASP A 139 -11.70 -13.62 20.58
N LEU A 140 -12.34 -13.38 21.72
CA LEU A 140 -11.76 -13.60 23.05
C LEU A 140 -11.51 -15.09 23.39
N SER A 141 -12.01 -16.02 22.57
CA SER A 141 -11.64 -17.44 22.66
C SER A 141 -10.24 -17.71 22.09
N LEU A 142 -9.78 -16.88 21.14
CA LEU A 142 -8.50 -17.00 20.47
C LEU A 142 -7.42 -16.10 21.10
N VAL A 143 -7.80 -14.91 21.57
CA VAL A 143 -6.85 -13.93 22.13
C VAL A 143 -7.30 -13.44 23.51
N ARG A 144 -6.44 -13.59 24.51
CA ARG A 144 -6.69 -13.13 25.89
C ARG A 144 -5.55 -12.25 26.36
N LEU A 145 -5.84 -10.98 26.60
CA LEU A 145 -4.93 -10.01 27.20
C LEU A 145 -5.31 -9.75 28.67
N SER A 146 -4.35 -9.27 29.45
CA SER A 146 -4.61 -8.86 30.83
C SER A 146 -5.20 -7.45 30.85
N ALA A 147 -6.03 -7.12 31.84
CA ALA A 147 -6.69 -5.80 31.92
C ALA A 147 -5.71 -4.60 32.01
N GLY A 148 -4.46 -4.82 32.43
CA GLY A 148 -3.41 -3.79 32.47
C GLY A 148 -2.69 -3.54 31.14
N ASP A 149 -2.98 -4.34 30.10
CA ASP A 149 -2.25 -4.32 28.82
C ASP A 149 -2.89 -3.40 27.76
N LEU A 150 -4.04 -2.78 28.08
CA LEU A 150 -4.85 -1.99 27.16
C LEU A 150 -5.16 -0.60 27.71
N ALA A 151 -5.18 0.39 26.82
CA ALA A 151 -5.71 1.72 27.11
C ALA A 151 -7.23 1.69 27.32
N GLU A 152 -7.81 2.80 27.78
CA GLU A 152 -9.25 2.96 27.81
C GLU A 152 -9.80 3.05 26.37
N PRO A 153 -10.75 2.19 25.96
CA PRO A 153 -11.29 2.20 24.61
C PRO A 153 -12.14 3.45 24.36
N TYR A 154 -12.35 3.80 23.09
CA TYR A 154 -13.34 4.83 22.74
C TYR A 154 -14.75 4.38 23.13
N SER A 155 -15.62 5.35 23.45
CA SER A 155 -17.01 5.06 23.86
C SER A 155 -17.83 4.41 22.75
N ASP A 156 -17.53 4.75 21.51
CA ASP A 156 -18.26 4.28 20.35
C ASP A 156 -17.92 2.82 20.04
N TYR A 157 -18.94 2.08 19.59
CA TYR A 157 -18.80 0.69 19.22
C TYR A 157 -18.21 0.56 17.81
N MET A 158 -17.20 -0.29 17.65
CA MET A 158 -16.56 -0.57 16.37
C MET A 158 -17.20 -1.78 15.68
N LEU A 159 -17.55 -1.62 14.41
CA LEU A 159 -17.94 -2.73 13.54
C LEU A 159 -16.91 -2.91 12.42
N PRO A 160 -16.52 -4.16 12.11
CA PRO A 160 -15.61 -4.42 11.02
C PRO A 160 -16.26 -4.08 9.67
N TRP A 161 -15.47 -3.49 8.78
CA TRP A 161 -15.87 -3.18 7.42
C TRP A 161 -15.53 -4.33 6.47
N SER A 162 -16.27 -4.44 5.37
CA SER A 162 -15.80 -5.26 4.26
C SER A 162 -14.51 -4.66 3.67
N ALA A 163 -13.66 -5.50 3.09
CA ALA A 163 -12.42 -5.05 2.44
C ALA A 163 -12.69 -3.94 1.41
N THR A 164 -13.75 -4.08 0.60
CA THR A 164 -14.15 -3.05 -0.39
C THR A 164 -14.49 -1.72 0.27
N LYS A 165 -15.20 -1.73 1.41
CA LYS A 165 -15.53 -0.49 2.13
C LYS A 165 -14.27 0.14 2.72
N ALA A 166 -13.41 -0.66 3.36
CA ALA A 166 -12.16 -0.17 3.93
C ALA A 166 -11.22 0.43 2.86
N GLU A 167 -11.07 -0.24 1.72
CA GLU A 167 -10.29 0.25 0.57
C GLU A 167 -10.82 1.61 0.06
N ASN A 168 -12.14 1.71 -0.13
CA ASN A 168 -12.77 2.92 -0.66
C ASN A 168 -12.62 4.11 0.30
N ILE A 169 -12.90 3.92 1.60
CA ILE A 169 -12.82 5.00 2.59
C ILE A 169 -11.37 5.37 2.85
N PHE A 170 -10.44 4.42 2.85
CA PHE A 170 -9.00 4.71 2.93
C PHE A 170 -8.57 5.64 1.79
N MET A 171 -8.95 5.30 0.54
CA MET A 171 -8.64 6.16 -0.61
C MET A 171 -9.35 7.51 -0.57
N GLU A 172 -10.54 7.59 0.03
CA GLU A 172 -11.21 8.87 0.28
C GLU A 172 -10.39 9.74 1.24
N ARG A 173 -9.94 9.18 2.37
CA ARG A 173 -9.09 9.90 3.34
C ARG A 173 -7.77 10.32 2.73
N VAL A 174 -7.09 9.43 2.02
CA VAL A 174 -5.85 9.75 1.29
C VAL A 174 -6.02 10.99 0.43
N ARG A 175 -7.11 11.10 -0.34
CA ARG A 175 -7.36 12.27 -1.18
C ARG A 175 -7.63 13.55 -0.39
N ASN A 176 -8.26 13.43 0.77
CA ASN A 176 -8.68 14.57 1.57
C ASN A 176 -7.56 15.12 2.46
N VAL A 177 -6.64 14.27 2.92
CA VAL A 177 -5.69 14.62 3.99
C VAL A 177 -4.23 14.65 3.53
N LEU A 178 -3.89 14.06 2.38
CA LEU A 178 -2.51 14.08 1.90
C LEU A 178 -2.24 15.31 1.02
N PRO A 179 -1.22 16.14 1.34
CA PRO A 179 -0.86 17.30 0.53
C PRO A 179 -0.59 16.97 -0.94
N SER A 180 0.01 15.81 -1.23
CA SER A 180 0.31 15.39 -2.61
C SER A 180 -0.93 15.04 -3.44
N MET A 181 -2.09 14.91 -2.79
CA MET A 181 -3.37 14.59 -3.44
C MET A 181 -4.26 15.81 -3.67
N ALA A 182 -3.87 16.98 -3.18
CA ALA A 182 -4.56 18.24 -3.46
C ALA A 182 -4.32 18.65 -4.93
N MET A 183 -5.33 18.49 -5.79
CA MET A 183 -5.29 18.98 -7.17
C MET A 183 -5.03 20.50 -7.19
N GLY A 184 -4.12 20.93 -8.07
CA GLY A 184 -3.68 22.31 -8.19
C GLY A 184 -4.79 23.30 -8.52
N ASP A 185 -4.89 24.35 -7.70
CA ASP A 185 -5.60 25.60 -7.99
C ASP A 185 -4.65 26.81 -7.93
N ALA A 186 -3.34 26.58 -8.04
CA ALA A 186 -2.34 27.64 -8.08
C ALA A 186 -1.68 27.67 -9.46
N GLY A 187 -2.00 28.72 -10.22
CA GLY A 187 -1.52 28.94 -11.57
C GLY A 187 -0.01 28.92 -11.72
N ASP A 188 0.42 28.34 -12.84
CA ASP A 188 1.79 28.33 -13.32
C ASP A 188 2.40 29.74 -13.34
N VAL A 189 3.44 29.94 -12.54
CA VAL A 189 4.47 30.94 -12.82
C VAL A 189 5.79 30.17 -12.90
N ILE A 190 6.17 29.79 -14.11
CA ILE A 190 7.47 29.22 -14.42
C ILE A 190 8.45 30.38 -14.61
N GLU A 191 9.30 30.65 -13.62
CA GLU A 191 10.54 31.39 -13.83
C GLU A 191 11.69 30.40 -14.10
N HIS A 192 12.18 30.44 -15.35
CA HIS A 192 13.37 29.73 -15.78
C HIS A 192 14.62 30.33 -15.10
N SER A 193 15.37 29.51 -14.38
CA SER A 193 16.75 29.84 -13.99
C SER A 193 17.69 28.71 -14.42
N ASN A 194 18.57 29.06 -15.36
CA ASN A 194 19.72 28.27 -15.79
C ASN A 194 20.75 28.17 -14.67
N CYS A 195 21.32 26.99 -14.43
CA CYS A 195 22.74 26.94 -14.06
C CYS A 195 23.45 25.65 -14.43
N SER A 196 24.74 25.84 -14.70
CA SER A 196 25.71 24.98 -15.37
C SER A 196 26.42 24.04 -14.38
N GLY A 197 26.94 22.93 -14.91
CA GLY A 197 27.43 21.78 -14.16
C GLY A 197 28.78 21.92 -13.43
N ARG A 198 29.10 20.86 -12.67
CA ARG A 198 30.45 20.30 -12.48
C ARG A 198 30.35 18.88 -11.88
N LEU A 199 31.13 17.98 -12.47
CA LEU A 199 31.34 16.57 -12.09
C LEU A 199 32.13 16.48 -10.77
N ALA A 200 31.80 15.51 -9.92
CA ALA A 200 32.64 15.08 -8.80
C ALA A 200 32.81 13.55 -8.85
N GLU A 201 34.08 13.14 -8.76
CA GLU A 201 34.56 11.76 -8.78
C GLU A 201 34.31 11.06 -7.44
N GLY A 202 34.01 9.74 -7.48
CA GLY A 202 34.29 8.84 -6.36
C GLY A 202 33.25 7.74 -6.11
N VAL A 203 33.09 6.78 -7.04
CA VAL A 203 32.28 5.56 -6.81
C VAL A 203 33.09 4.56 -5.99
N THR A 204 32.57 4.13 -4.84
CA THR A 204 33.25 3.20 -3.93
C THR A 204 32.96 1.74 -4.28
N TYR A 205 33.79 0.79 -3.81
CA TYR A 205 33.66 -0.64 -4.10
C TYR A 205 32.29 -1.25 -3.73
N LYS A 206 31.59 -0.67 -2.73
CA LYS A 206 30.24 -1.09 -2.32
C LYS A 206 29.15 -0.66 -3.31
N ASP A 207 29.36 0.43 -4.04
CA ASP A 207 28.40 0.93 -5.02
C ASP A 207 28.39 0.04 -6.28
N HIS A 208 29.52 -0.59 -6.59
CA HIS A 208 29.63 -1.53 -7.71
C HIS A 208 28.84 -2.84 -7.50
N GLU A 209 28.84 -3.39 -6.29
CA GLU A 209 28.03 -4.58 -5.95
C GLU A 209 26.53 -4.24 -5.96
N LEU A 210 26.15 -3.08 -5.39
CA LEU A 210 24.76 -2.61 -5.39
C LEU A 210 24.21 -2.38 -6.80
N ILE A 211 25.03 -1.83 -7.70
CA ILE A 211 24.65 -1.62 -9.10
C ILE A 211 24.51 -2.95 -9.85
N ALA A 212 25.36 -3.94 -9.57
CA ALA A 212 25.26 -5.27 -10.18
C ALA A 212 23.96 -5.98 -9.74
N ASP A 213 23.65 -5.94 -8.44
CA ASP A 213 22.42 -6.52 -7.89
C ASP A 213 21.16 -5.81 -8.41
N ALA A 214 21.19 -4.49 -8.53
CA ALA A 214 20.10 -3.71 -9.11
C ALA A 214 19.86 -4.08 -10.59
N HIS A 215 20.91 -4.27 -11.39
CA HIS A 215 20.75 -4.74 -12.77
C HIS A 215 20.16 -6.17 -12.83
N ALA A 216 20.58 -7.07 -11.93
CA ALA A 216 20.03 -8.42 -11.86
C ALA A 216 18.53 -8.41 -11.50
N ALA A 217 18.14 -7.56 -10.52
CA ALA A 217 16.75 -7.36 -10.14
C ALA A 217 15.91 -6.80 -11.29
N ILE A 218 16.42 -5.77 -11.99
CA ILE A 218 15.75 -5.22 -13.19
C ILE A 218 15.57 -6.29 -14.27
N ALA A 219 16.60 -7.09 -14.55
CA ALA A 219 16.51 -8.15 -15.57
C ALA A 219 15.45 -9.21 -15.22
N ALA A 220 15.37 -9.61 -13.95
CA ALA A 220 14.34 -10.53 -13.46
C ALA A 220 12.93 -9.94 -13.59
N LEU A 221 12.74 -8.69 -13.15
CA LEU A 221 11.48 -7.97 -13.26
C LEU A 221 11.05 -7.76 -14.71
N MET A 222 11.96 -7.41 -15.62
CA MET A 222 11.66 -7.28 -17.05
C MET A 222 11.23 -8.61 -17.67
N ASN A 223 11.81 -9.73 -17.23
CA ASN A 223 11.39 -11.05 -17.69
C ASN A 223 9.98 -11.39 -17.17
N GLU A 224 9.69 -11.10 -15.90
CA GLU A 224 8.36 -11.29 -15.30
C GLU A 224 7.30 -10.42 -16.00
N ALA A 225 7.61 -9.15 -16.29
CA ALA A 225 6.74 -8.25 -17.03
C ALA A 225 6.41 -8.81 -18.42
N ARG A 226 7.42 -9.34 -19.13
CA ARG A 226 7.24 -9.96 -20.46
C ARG A 226 6.32 -11.19 -20.38
N GLN A 227 6.53 -12.06 -19.41
CA GLN A 227 5.68 -13.25 -19.22
C GLN A 227 4.24 -12.87 -18.84
N THR A 228 4.08 -11.86 -17.98
CA THR A 228 2.77 -11.36 -17.55
C THR A 228 2.00 -10.75 -18.73
N LYS A 229 2.67 -9.95 -19.57
CA LYS A 229 2.11 -9.40 -20.81
C LYS A 229 1.67 -10.49 -21.79
N LEU A 230 2.48 -11.55 -21.97
CA LEU A 230 2.14 -12.67 -22.84
C LEU A 230 0.86 -13.38 -22.34
N ARG A 231 0.81 -13.75 -21.06
CA ARG A 231 -0.35 -14.41 -20.46
C ARG A 231 -1.60 -13.54 -20.50
N LEU A 232 -1.48 -12.22 -20.30
CA LEU A 232 -2.61 -11.29 -20.44
C LEU A 232 -3.17 -11.31 -21.87
N SER A 233 -2.29 -11.30 -22.88
CA SER A 233 -2.70 -11.38 -24.28
C SER A 233 -3.39 -12.72 -24.61
N GLU A 234 -2.88 -13.84 -24.10
CA GLU A 234 -3.51 -15.16 -24.25
C GLU A 234 -4.90 -15.19 -23.62
N LEU A 235 -5.04 -14.62 -22.41
CA LEU A 235 -6.31 -14.54 -21.69
C LEU A 235 -7.32 -13.65 -22.44
N GLU A 236 -6.89 -12.49 -22.94
CA GLU A 236 -7.70 -11.58 -23.74
C GLU A 236 -8.18 -12.23 -25.04
N GLN A 237 -7.32 -12.98 -25.72
CA GLN A 237 -7.69 -13.73 -26.91
C GLN A 237 -8.71 -14.83 -26.57
N ALA A 238 -8.50 -15.57 -25.47
CA ALA A 238 -9.42 -16.60 -25.00
C ALA A 238 -10.79 -16.01 -24.60
N PHE A 239 -10.80 -14.79 -24.04
CA PHE A 239 -12.03 -14.05 -23.75
C PHE A 239 -12.78 -13.68 -25.03
N LYS A 240 -12.08 -13.12 -26.01
CA LYS A 240 -12.66 -12.73 -27.29
C LYS A 240 -13.33 -13.91 -27.99
N THR A 241 -12.67 -15.07 -28.03
CA THR A 241 -13.23 -16.31 -28.59
C THR A 241 -14.45 -16.84 -27.82
N ARG A 242 -14.45 -16.73 -26.48
CA ARG A 242 -15.57 -17.19 -25.63
C ARG A 242 -16.78 -16.25 -25.66
N GLN A 243 -16.55 -14.95 -25.74
CA GLN A 243 -17.62 -13.94 -25.80
C GLN A 243 -18.48 -14.09 -27.07
N GLU A 244 -17.88 -14.54 -28.18
CA GLU A 244 -18.58 -14.87 -29.43
C GLU A 244 -19.50 -16.10 -29.29
N GLN A 245 -19.25 -16.99 -28.33
CA GLN A 245 -20.05 -18.20 -28.11
C GLN A 245 -21.25 -18.03 -27.16
N TYR A 246 -21.29 -16.99 -26.31
CA TYR A 246 -22.28 -16.91 -25.22
C TYR A 246 -22.81 -15.49 -24.98
N LEU A 247 -23.51 -14.92 -25.98
CA LEU A 247 -24.39 -13.76 -25.79
C LEU A 247 -25.86 -14.21 -25.79
N ARG A 248 -26.38 -14.62 -24.64
CA ARG A 248 -27.84 -14.73 -24.43
C ARG A 248 -28.27 -13.98 -23.17
N THR A 249 -29.30 -13.16 -23.34
CA THR A 249 -29.87 -12.28 -22.32
C THR A 249 -30.53 -13.07 -21.18
N SER A 250 -30.73 -12.43 -20.03
CA SER A 250 -31.32 -13.05 -18.83
C SER A 250 -32.72 -13.62 -19.06
N ASP A 251 -33.49 -13.03 -19.98
CA ASP A 251 -34.82 -13.49 -20.35
C ASP A 251 -34.82 -14.83 -21.11
N GLY A 252 -33.69 -15.17 -21.75
CA GLY A 252 -33.47 -16.47 -22.38
C GLY A 252 -33.31 -17.61 -21.37
N MET A 253 -32.81 -17.33 -20.15
CA MET A 253 -32.57 -18.38 -19.15
C MET A 253 -33.86 -18.95 -18.56
N LYS A 254 -34.96 -18.20 -18.53
CA LYS A 254 -36.26 -18.71 -18.04
C LYS A 254 -36.85 -19.80 -18.94
N LYS A 255 -36.46 -19.82 -20.22
CA LYS A 255 -36.93 -20.79 -21.22
C LYS A 255 -36.00 -22.01 -21.39
N MET A 256 -34.91 -22.07 -20.63
CA MET A 256 -33.90 -23.13 -20.71
C MET A 256 -34.25 -24.33 -19.84
N PHE A 257 -33.85 -25.52 -20.30
CA PHE A 257 -33.86 -26.72 -19.47
C PHE A 257 -32.89 -26.53 -18.28
N PRO A 258 -33.13 -27.22 -17.13
CA PRO A 258 -32.26 -27.13 -15.95
C PRO A 258 -30.76 -27.26 -16.25
N GLU A 259 -30.37 -28.25 -17.04
CA GLU A 259 -28.97 -28.51 -17.42
C GLU A 259 -28.32 -27.34 -18.19
N GLN A 260 -29.10 -26.70 -19.08
CA GLN A 260 -28.63 -25.55 -19.85
C GLN A 260 -28.46 -24.31 -18.95
N ARG A 261 -29.31 -24.15 -17.93
CA ARG A 261 -29.18 -23.07 -16.93
C ARG A 261 -27.95 -23.27 -16.06
N GLU A 262 -27.70 -24.50 -15.63
CA GLU A 262 -26.51 -24.84 -14.85
C GLU A 262 -25.23 -24.53 -15.64
N ALA A 263 -25.14 -24.97 -16.90
CA ALA A 263 -24.01 -24.66 -17.77
C ALA A 263 -23.82 -23.14 -17.96
N ALA A 264 -24.90 -22.38 -18.11
CA ALA A 264 -24.84 -20.92 -18.23
C ALA A 264 -24.37 -20.24 -16.93
N LEU A 265 -24.77 -20.75 -15.76
CA LEU A 265 -24.31 -20.24 -14.46
C LEU A 265 -22.83 -20.57 -14.21
N GLN A 266 -22.40 -21.79 -14.52
CA GLN A 266 -21.00 -22.19 -14.43
C GLN A 266 -20.12 -21.33 -15.36
N PHE A 267 -20.57 -21.08 -16.59
CA PHE A 267 -19.89 -20.17 -17.51
C PHE A 267 -19.74 -18.76 -16.93
N ARG A 268 -20.81 -18.19 -16.35
CA ARG A 268 -20.75 -16.86 -15.71
C ARG A 268 -19.79 -16.82 -14.52
N ALA A 269 -19.80 -17.86 -13.69
CA ALA A 269 -18.89 -17.97 -12.56
C ALA A 269 -17.43 -18.02 -13.03
N GLN A 270 -17.14 -18.86 -14.04
CA GLN A 270 -15.81 -18.93 -14.63
C GLN A 270 -15.39 -17.61 -15.27
N HIS A 271 -16.30 -16.96 -16.00
CA HIS A 271 -16.04 -15.65 -16.61
C HIS A 271 -15.71 -14.58 -15.55
N SER A 272 -16.44 -14.58 -14.43
CA SER A 272 -16.15 -13.67 -13.32
C SER A 272 -14.79 -13.95 -12.68
N ALA A 273 -14.42 -15.23 -12.51
CA ALA A 273 -13.13 -15.63 -11.99
C ALA A 273 -11.99 -15.22 -12.93
N ASP A 274 -12.16 -15.42 -14.24
CA ASP A 274 -11.19 -15.04 -15.26
C ASP A 274 -10.98 -13.51 -15.32
N LEU A 275 -12.04 -12.71 -15.14
CA LEU A 275 -11.94 -11.24 -15.08
C LEU A 275 -11.16 -10.78 -13.83
N ALA A 276 -11.43 -11.41 -12.68
CA ALA A 276 -10.68 -11.13 -11.46
C ALA A 276 -9.19 -11.51 -11.63
N HIS A 277 -8.90 -12.64 -12.27
CA HIS A 277 -7.54 -13.06 -12.59
C HIS A 277 -6.84 -12.06 -13.52
N GLN A 278 -7.52 -11.60 -14.58
CA GLN A 278 -7.01 -10.57 -15.49
C GLN A 278 -6.68 -9.27 -14.77
N SER A 279 -7.58 -8.82 -13.89
CA SER A 279 -7.36 -7.62 -13.08
C SER A 279 -6.14 -7.78 -12.17
N GLY A 280 -5.99 -8.92 -11.50
CA GLY A 280 -4.82 -9.20 -10.66
C GLY A 280 -3.51 -9.19 -11.46
N MET A 281 -3.51 -9.76 -12.67
CA MET A 281 -2.34 -9.75 -13.55
C MET A 281 -1.97 -8.34 -14.04
N ARG A 282 -2.95 -7.49 -14.35
CA ARG A 282 -2.71 -6.08 -14.70
C ARG A 282 -2.11 -5.31 -13.52
N ASN A 283 -2.62 -5.53 -12.32
CA ASN A 283 -2.08 -4.91 -11.11
C ASN A 283 -0.63 -5.36 -10.86
N ARG A 284 -0.33 -6.65 -11.04
CA ARG A 284 1.03 -7.16 -10.91
C ARG A 284 1.96 -6.56 -11.97
N LEU A 285 1.49 -6.41 -13.20
CA LEU A 285 2.28 -5.79 -14.26
C LEU A 285 2.62 -4.33 -13.94
N ALA A 286 1.64 -3.54 -13.49
CA ALA A 286 1.84 -2.15 -13.08
C ALA A 286 2.86 -2.04 -11.93
N PHE A 287 2.79 -2.94 -10.94
CA PHE A 287 3.77 -3.02 -9.86
C PHE A 287 5.18 -3.30 -10.39
N ILE A 288 5.35 -4.30 -11.26
CA ILE A 288 6.65 -4.65 -11.83
C ILE A 288 7.25 -3.46 -12.60
N GLU A 289 6.43 -2.74 -13.38
CA GLU A 289 6.87 -1.57 -14.13
C GLU A 289 7.31 -0.42 -13.19
N CYS A 290 6.61 -0.22 -12.07
CA CYS A 290 7.00 0.75 -11.03
C CYS A 290 8.33 0.37 -10.36
N GLU A 291 8.50 -0.91 -10.00
CA GLU A 291 9.73 -1.39 -9.39
C GLU A 291 10.93 -1.25 -10.32
N ILE A 292 10.77 -1.56 -11.62
CA ILE A 292 11.83 -1.36 -12.62
C ILE A 292 12.25 0.12 -12.66
N ALA A 293 11.29 1.05 -12.71
CA ALA A 293 11.58 2.48 -12.72
C ALA A 293 12.32 2.92 -11.45
N HIS A 294 11.91 2.40 -10.28
CA HIS A 294 12.57 2.68 -9.01
C HIS A 294 14.04 2.18 -8.97
N TRP A 295 14.30 0.95 -9.45
CA TRP A 295 15.67 0.43 -9.53
C TRP A 295 16.54 1.22 -10.50
N GLN A 296 15.97 1.69 -11.62
CA GLN A 296 16.69 2.54 -12.57
C GLN A 296 17.06 3.89 -11.96
N GLU A 297 16.17 4.50 -11.18
CA GLU A 297 16.44 5.74 -10.44
C GLU A 297 17.57 5.55 -9.42
N ARG A 298 17.56 4.44 -8.66
CA ARG A 298 18.64 4.12 -7.72
C ARG A 298 20.00 3.97 -8.40
N ILE A 299 20.05 3.34 -9.58
CA ILE A 299 21.28 3.22 -10.37
C ILE A 299 21.74 4.60 -10.87
N ALA A 300 20.82 5.48 -11.27
CA ALA A 300 21.15 6.83 -11.71
C ALA A 300 21.75 7.66 -10.56
N LEU A 301 21.16 7.59 -9.37
CA LEU A 301 21.67 8.26 -8.16
C LEU A 301 23.02 7.71 -7.72
N ALA A 302 23.27 6.40 -7.84
CA ALA A 302 24.56 5.80 -7.48
C ALA A 302 25.69 6.13 -8.49
N ARG A 303 25.36 6.66 -9.67
CA ARG A 303 26.32 7.07 -10.71
C ARG A 303 26.58 8.58 -10.76
N ALA A 304 25.75 9.38 -10.09
CA ALA A 304 25.84 10.84 -10.03
C ALA A 304 26.76 11.29 -8.88
#